data_AF-A0A3B0Z7V5-F1
#
_entry.id   AF-A0A3B0Z7V5-F1
#
_cell.length_a   1.000
_cell.length_b   1.000
_cell.length_c   1.000
_cell.angle_alpha   90.00
_cell.angle_beta   90.00
_cell.angle_gamma   90.00
#
_symmetry.space_group_name_H-M   'P 1'
#
loop_
_entity.id
_entity.type
_entity.pdbx_description
1 polymer ?
#
loop_
_entity_poly.entity_id
_entity_poly.type
_entity_poly.pdbx_seq_one_letter_code
_entity_poly.pdbx_strand_id
1 'polypeptide(L)' 'MNEKRYTFIGGGNMARSLIGGMINDGCDPEHIRVADPGSEQRQQLSAAFGIHTSASNIEALQQP' A
#
# COMPACT_ATOMS: atom_id res chain seq x y z
N MET A 1 -6.01 -20.66 6.15
CA MET A 1 -5.51 -19.49 6.92
C MET A 1 -6.05 -18.25 6.22
N ASN A 2 -6.63 -17.28 6.91
CA ASN A 2 -7.08 -16.03 6.27
C ASN A 2 -5.84 -15.20 5.93
N GLU A 3 -5.49 -15.09 4.65
CA GLU A 3 -4.55 -14.09 4.18
C GLU A 3 -5.18 -12.71 4.38
N LYS A 4 -4.58 -11.91 5.27
CA LYS A 4 -5.06 -10.56 5.58
C LYS A 4 -4.43 -9.60 4.58
N ARG A 5 -5.28 -8.89 3.83
CA ARG A 5 -4.88 -7.79 2.95
C ARG A 5 -5.12 -6.46 3.66
N TYR A 6 -4.19 -5.53 3.50
CA TYR A 6 -4.23 -4.19 4.09
C TYR A 6 -4.33 -3.16 2.98
N THR A 7 -5.36 -2.33 3.02
CA THR A 7 -5.55 -1.25 2.05
C THR A 7 -5.54 0.08 2.79
N PHE A 8 -4.55 0.91 2.48
CA PHE A 8 -4.45 2.30 2.95
C PHE A 8 -5.15 3.21 1.94
N ILE A 9 -6.00 4.09 2.45
CA ILE A 9 -6.62 5.15 1.66
C ILE A 9 -5.88 6.45 1.99
N GLY A 10 -5.04 6.88 1.06
CA GLY A 10 -4.03 7.93 1.23
C GLY A 10 -2.63 7.36 1.45
N GLY A 11 -1.65 7.90 0.72
CA GLY A 11 -0.25 7.46 0.71
C GLY A 11 0.73 8.40 1.41
N GLY A 12 0.26 9.29 2.28
CA GLY A 12 1.10 10.27 2.98
C GLY A 12 2.06 9.66 4.01
N ASN A 13 2.72 10.52 4.78
CA ASN A 13 3.78 10.13 5.72
C ASN A 13 3.35 9.05 6.74
N MET A 14 2.11 9.10 7.24
CA MET A 14 1.62 8.08 8.18
C MET A 14 1.49 6.70 7.52
N ALA A 15 0.92 6.62 6.32
CA ALA A 15 0.83 5.37 5.59
C ALA A 15 2.23 4.81 5.33
N ARG A 16 3.16 5.65 4.88
CA ARG A 16 4.56 5.28 4.67
C ARG A 16 5.23 4.71 5.93
N SER A 17 5.08 5.35 7.08
CA SER A 17 5.65 4.88 8.35
C SER A 17 5.05 3.54 8.79
N LEU A 18 3.72 3.39 8.67
CA LEU A 18 3.03 2.14 9.03
C LEU A 18 3.44 0.99 8.10
N ILE A 19 3.46 1.22 6.78
CA ILE A 19 3.87 0.23 5.78
C ILE A 19 5.30 -0.22 6.03
N GLY A 20 6.23 0.72 6.26
CA GLY A 20 7.61 0.38 6.58
C GLY A 20 7.74 -0.47 7.84
N GLY A 21 7.00 -0.15 8.91
CA GLY A 21 6.96 -0.95 10.13
C GLY A 21 6.38 -2.35 9.88
N MET A 22 5.27 -2.45 9.16
CA MET A 22 4.63 -3.73 8.85
C MET A 22 5.52 -4.66 8.03
N ILE A 23 6.20 -4.14 7.01
CA ILE A 23 7.13 -4.93 6.20
C ILE A 23 8.33 -5.38 7.05
N ASN A 24 8.86 -4.48 7.88
CA ASN A 24 9.93 -4.82 8.82
C ASN A 24 9.52 -5.92 9.82
N ASP A 25 8.24 -5.96 10.21
CA ASP A 25 7.65 -6.96 11.10
C ASP A 25 7.24 -8.26 10.35
N GLY A 26 7.56 -8.39 9.06
CA GLY A 26 7.38 -9.61 8.27
C GLY A 26 6.06 -9.67 7.48
N CYS A 27 5.34 -8.56 7.31
CA CYS A 27 4.22 -8.51 6.38
C CYS A 27 4.72 -8.57 4.94
N ASP A 28 4.13 -9.46 4.14
CA ASP A 28 4.38 -9.54 2.71
C ASP A 28 3.88 -8.25 2.01
N PRO A 29 4.74 -7.51 1.28
CA PRO A 29 4.35 -6.34 0.51
C PRO A 29 3.21 -6.59 -0.48
N GLU A 30 3.08 -7.82 -1.01
CA GLU A 30 2.00 -8.20 -1.94
C GLU A 30 0.61 -8.09 -1.30
N HIS A 31 0.53 -8.18 0.03
CA HIS A 31 -0.72 -8.01 0.78
C HIS A 31 -1.03 -6.56 1.15
N ILE A 32 -0.15 -5.60 0.81
CA ILE A 32 -0.31 -4.19 1.14
C ILE A 32 -0.67 -3.40 -0.12
N ARG A 33 -1.67 -2.52 0.01
CA ARG A 33 -2.14 -1.65 -1.06
C ARG A 33 -2.31 -0.22 -0.60
N VAL A 34 -2.06 0.73 -1.49
CA VAL A 34 -2.29 2.16 -1.24
C VAL A 34 -3.10 2.78 -2.37
N ALA A 35 -4.23 3.40 -2.03
CA ALA A 35 -4.93 4.31 -2.93
C ALA A 35 -4.43 5.74 -2.69
N ASP A 36 -3.92 6.42 -3.71
CA ASP A 36 -3.58 7.84 -3.63
C ASP A 36 -3.78 8.53 -5.00
N PRO A 37 -4.45 9.68 -5.08
CA PRO A 37 -4.64 10.38 -6.36
C PRO A 37 -3.31 10.86 -6.97
N GLY A 38 -2.30 11.16 -6.17
CA GLY A 38 -0.99 11.62 -6.61
C GLY A 38 -0.19 10.51 -7.30
N SER A 39 0.18 10.70 -8.57
CA SER A 39 1.02 9.74 -9.31
C SER A 39 2.42 9.61 -8.71
N GLU A 40 3.03 10.74 -8.31
CA GLU A 40 4.38 10.76 -7.73
C GLU A 40 4.41 9.96 -6.42
N GLN A 41 3.45 10.20 -5.51
CA GLN A 41 3.38 9.47 -4.24
C GLN A 41 3.24 7.97 -4.45
N ARG A 42 2.39 7.55 -5.39
CA ARG A 42 2.23 6.13 -5.75
C ARG A 42 3.52 5.51 -6.27
N GLN A 43 4.22 6.19 -7.17
CA GLN A 43 5.49 5.71 -7.71
C GLN A 43 6.54 5.59 -6.60
N GLN A 44 6.66 6.59 -5.72
CA GLN A 44 7.58 6.56 -4.60
C GLN A 44 7.29 5.40 -3.64
N LEU A 45 6.01 5.16 -3.31
CA LEU A 45 5.62 4.06 -2.42
C LEU A 45 5.85 2.69 -3.04
N SER A 46 5.46 2.51 -4.30
CA SER A 46 5.68 1.25 -5.02
C SER A 46 7.17 0.95 -5.17
N ALA A 47 7.99 1.95 -5.52
CA ALA A 47 9.43 1.80 -5.63
C ALA A 47 10.14 1.53 -4.29
N ALA A 48 9.67 2.16 -3.20
CA ALA A 48 10.29 2.02 -1.89
C ALA A 48 9.95 0.70 -1.18
N PHE A 49 8.75 0.17 -1.40
CA PHE A 49 8.21 -0.94 -0.60
C PHE A 49 7.78 -2.17 -1.41
N GLY A 50 7.71 -2.07 -2.75
CA GLY A 50 7.23 -3.17 -3.59
C GLY A 50 5.73 -3.47 -3.42
N ILE A 51 4.94 -2.47 -3.03
CA ILE A 51 3.50 -2.62 -2.76
C ILE A 51 2.64 -2.24 -3.98
N HIS A 52 1.39 -2.70 -3.97
CA HIS A 52 0.39 -2.32 -4.97
C HIS A 52 -0.13 -0.90 -4.73
N THR A 53 -0.32 -0.13 -5.80
CA THR A 53 -0.87 1.23 -5.71
C THR A 53 -1.95 1.48 -6.76
N SER A 54 -2.94 2.32 -6.44
CA SER A 54 -3.99 2.74 -7.39
C SER A 54 -4.37 4.21 -7.18
N ALA A 55 -4.87 4.87 -8.23
CA ALA A 55 -5.48 6.20 -8.13
C ALA A 55 -6.88 6.16 -7.50
N SER A 56 -7.51 4.99 -7.45
CA SER A 56 -8.91 4.80 -7.06
C SER A 56 -9.00 3.99 -5.77
N ASN A 57 -9.74 4.53 -4.81
CA ASN A 57 -10.07 3.83 -3.57
C ASN A 57 -10.78 2.50 -3.84
N ILE A 58 -11.67 2.48 -4.85
CA ILE A 58 -12.45 1.30 -5.20
C ILE A 58 -11.55 0.24 -5.82
N GLU A 59 -10.68 0.63 -6.77
CA GLU A 59 -9.76 -0.31 -7.41
C GLU A 59 -8.79 -0.92 -6.40
N ALA A 60 -8.25 -0.12 -5.47
CA ALA A 60 -7.35 -0.62 -4.43
C ALA A 60 -7.99 -1.68 -3.53
N LEU A 61 -9.31 -1.63 -3.31
CA LEU A 61 -10.05 -2.66 -2.57
C LEU A 61 -10.32 -3.93 -3.41
N GLN A 62 -10.36 -3.80 -4.73
CA GLN A 62 -10.74 -4.88 -5.67
C GLN A 62 -9.55 -5.60 -6.30
N GLN A 63 -8.35 -5.02 -6.26
CA GLN A 63 -7.15 -5.67 -6.79
C GLN A 63 -6.98 -7.08 -6.15
N PRO A 64 -6.60 -8.10 -6.93
CA PRO A 64 -6.49 -9.49 -6.46
C PRO A 64 -5.43 -9.60 -5.36
#